data_AF-A0A1T1H7N3-F1
#
_entry.id   AF-A0A1T1H7N3-F1
#
_cell.length_a   1.000
_cell.length_b   1.000
_cell.length_c   1.000
_cell.angle_alpha   90.00
_cell.angle_beta   90.00
_cell.angle_gamma   90.00
#
_symmetry.space_group_name_H-M   'P 1'
#
loop_
_entity.id
_entity.type
_entity.pdbx_description
1 polymer ?
#
loop_
_entity_poly.entity_id
_entity_poly.type
_entity_poly.pdbx_seq_one_letter_code
_entity_poly.pdbx_strand_id
1 'polypeptide(L)'
;DLESLEITENNLKEGKKKIAEVRKVTAELNNKRKEIKAEMLTSLTEFSNKVKEIDDILTQAVNVQRDKVEQYEFQIANKKFETIKEIFDKRNKAYSEYNFDFNEFYKTQFLNKTYKLDKIELEMVDFFENKKQEIETIKTLENADDILVEYYINGYNMSNAINTVNKRIEVAKNLEIERKKPLEQPRQPIKIEPMQPTQVEKQEQDTLVIEIKGAEKIALAKMLLESNKIDYTVL
;
A
#
# COMPACT_ATOMS: atom_id res chain seq x y z
N ASP A 1 26.83 -73.63 23.32
CA ASP A 1 26.87 -73.22 21.90
C ASP A 1 25.88 -74.03 21.08
N LEU A 2 24.98 -73.33 20.40
CA LEU A 2 24.12 -73.90 19.35
C LEU A 2 24.89 -74.08 18.03
N GLU A 3 25.96 -73.29 17.82
CA GLU A 3 26.79 -73.34 16.62
C GLU A 3 27.61 -74.62 16.49
N SER A 4 27.95 -75.29 17.59
CA SER A 4 28.74 -76.53 17.61
C SER A 4 27.90 -77.80 17.68
N LEU A 5 26.57 -77.70 17.57
CA LEU A 5 25.65 -78.83 17.77
C LEU A 5 25.28 -79.47 16.42
N GLU A 6 25.90 -80.60 16.08
CA GLU A 6 25.56 -81.38 14.88
C GLU A 6 24.20 -82.07 15.02
N ILE A 7 23.29 -81.80 14.09
CA ILE A 7 21.94 -82.35 14.10
C ILE A 7 21.92 -83.70 13.36
N THR A 8 21.44 -84.73 14.05
CA THR A 8 21.21 -86.09 13.54
C THR A 8 19.74 -86.48 13.75
N GLU A 9 19.24 -87.55 13.13
CA GLU A 9 17.84 -87.98 13.27
C GLU A 9 17.43 -88.22 14.74
N ASN A 10 18.37 -88.69 15.57
CA ASN A 10 18.11 -88.99 16.98
C ASN A 10 18.02 -87.74 17.87
N ASN A 11 18.61 -86.61 17.49
CA ASN A 11 18.69 -85.39 18.33
C ASN A 11 17.89 -84.18 17.77
N LEU A 12 17.26 -84.33 16.60
CA LEU A 12 16.50 -83.28 15.92
C LEU A 12 15.45 -82.59 16.80
N LYS A 13 14.75 -83.35 17.64
CA LYS A 13 13.70 -82.84 18.54
C LYS A 13 14.30 -81.93 19.63
N GLU A 14 15.44 -82.31 20.18
CA GLU A 14 16.14 -81.54 21.21
C GLU A 14 16.78 -80.27 20.63
N GLY A 15 17.35 -80.36 19.42
CA GLY A 15 17.87 -79.21 18.68
C GLY A 15 16.80 -78.15 18.40
N LYS A 16 15.61 -78.56 17.93
CA LYS A 16 14.46 -77.65 17.74
C LYS A 16 14.04 -76.97 19.05
N LYS A 17 14.05 -77.70 20.17
CA LYS A 17 13.73 -77.16 21.50
C LYS A 17 14.74 -76.10 21.94
N LYS A 18 16.05 -76.37 21.80
CA LYS A 18 17.12 -75.40 22.11
C LYS A 18 17.04 -74.14 21.24
N ILE A 19 16.73 -74.27 19.94
CA ILE A 19 16.51 -73.11 19.05
C ILE A 19 15.33 -72.26 19.54
N ALA A 20 14.22 -72.89 19.93
CA ALA A 20 13.05 -72.18 20.45
C ALA A 20 13.36 -71.47 21.77
N GLU A 21 14.10 -72.12 22.68
CA GLU A 21 14.56 -71.52 23.94
C GLU A 21 15.44 -70.28 23.69
N VAL A 22 16.44 -70.36 22.79
CA VAL A 22 17.29 -69.21 22.47
C VAL A 22 16.51 -68.07 21.79
N ARG A 23 15.59 -68.40 20.88
CA ARG A 23 14.69 -67.39 20.28
C ARG A 23 13.84 -66.70 21.34
N LYS A 24 13.34 -67.44 22.33
CA LYS A 24 12.57 -66.88 23.45
C LYS A 24 13.42 -65.92 24.29
N VAL A 25 14.63 -66.34 24.69
CA VAL A 25 15.56 -65.48 25.46
C VAL A 25 15.96 -64.24 24.67
N THR A 26 16.18 -64.38 23.35
CA THR A 26 16.50 -63.23 22.48
C THR A 26 15.32 -62.26 22.34
N ALA A 27 14.10 -62.77 22.31
CA ALA A 27 12.89 -61.94 22.31
C ALA A 27 12.72 -61.19 23.64
N GLU A 28 12.93 -61.87 24.77
CA GLU A 28 12.88 -61.26 26.11
C GLU A 28 13.94 -60.15 26.27
N LEU A 29 15.18 -60.39 25.83
CA LEU A 29 16.26 -59.39 25.88
C LEU A 29 15.95 -58.17 25.00
N ASN A 30 15.40 -58.39 23.81
CA ASN A 30 14.97 -57.30 22.94
C ASN A 30 13.79 -56.50 23.53
N ASN A 31 12.86 -57.16 24.21
CA ASN A 31 11.75 -56.49 24.90
C ASN A 31 12.28 -55.65 26.07
N LYS A 32 13.18 -56.19 26.89
CA LYS A 32 13.79 -55.44 27.99
C LYS A 32 14.58 -54.23 27.50
N ARG A 33 15.31 -54.37 26.40
CA ARG A 33 15.98 -53.24 25.73
C ARG A 33 14.99 -52.14 25.32
N LYS A 34 13.82 -52.52 24.78
CA LYS A 34 12.78 -51.55 24.38
C LYS A 34 12.17 -50.83 25.59
N GLU A 35 11.87 -51.56 26.67
CA GLU A 35 11.36 -50.99 27.91
C GLU A 35 12.32 -49.96 28.52
N ILE A 36 13.59 -50.35 28.73
CA ILE A 36 14.60 -49.47 29.32
C ILE A 36 14.80 -48.22 28.46
N LYS A 37 14.82 -48.38 27.12
CA LYS A 37 14.92 -47.23 26.21
C LYS A 37 13.71 -46.29 26.34
N ALA A 38 12.51 -46.82 26.50
CA ALA A 38 11.30 -46.02 26.68
C ALA A 38 11.33 -45.26 28.01
N GLU A 39 11.69 -45.92 29.11
CA GLU A 39 11.84 -45.29 30.43
C GLU A 39 12.89 -44.17 30.40
N MET A 40 14.06 -44.42 29.82
CA MET A 40 15.13 -43.42 29.71
C MET A 40 14.72 -42.21 28.86
N LEU A 41 13.92 -42.43 27.81
CA LEU A 41 13.42 -41.34 26.96
C LEU A 41 12.28 -40.57 27.61
N THR A 42 11.52 -41.17 28.52
CA THR A 42 10.35 -40.54 29.15
C THR A 42 10.76 -39.26 29.87
N SER A 43 11.75 -39.32 30.77
CA SER A 43 12.24 -38.15 31.50
C SER A 43 12.82 -37.07 30.58
N LEU A 44 13.45 -37.47 29.47
CA LEU A 44 13.99 -36.53 28.48
C LEU A 44 12.87 -35.82 27.70
N THR A 45 11.83 -36.56 27.31
CA THR A 45 10.65 -36.01 26.64
C THR A 45 9.89 -35.07 27.55
N GLU A 46 9.68 -35.43 28.82
CA GLU A 46 9.02 -34.56 29.80
C GLU A 46 9.81 -33.25 30.02
N PHE A 47 11.13 -33.33 30.15
CA PHE A 47 11.98 -32.15 30.26
C PHE A 47 11.87 -31.26 29.03
N SER A 48 11.99 -31.84 27.83
CA SER A 48 11.86 -31.12 26.56
C SER A 48 10.51 -30.40 26.45
N ASN A 49 9.43 -31.09 26.82
CA ASN A 49 8.09 -30.50 26.82
C ASN A 49 7.96 -29.33 27.80
N LYS A 50 8.52 -29.45 29.02
CA LYS A 50 8.52 -28.35 29.99
C LYS A 50 9.33 -27.15 29.50
N VAL A 51 10.48 -27.38 28.89
CA VAL A 51 11.29 -26.30 28.29
C VAL A 51 10.49 -25.60 27.19
N LYS A 52 9.82 -26.36 26.32
CA LYS A 52 8.98 -25.80 25.26
C LYS A 52 7.82 -24.99 25.82
N GLU A 53 7.13 -25.48 26.85
CA GLU A 53 6.05 -24.75 27.51
C GLU A 53 6.54 -23.41 28.07
N ILE A 54 7.72 -23.39 28.71
CA ILE A 54 8.34 -22.16 29.20
C ILE A 54 8.68 -21.22 28.05
N ASP A 55 9.24 -21.73 26.95
CA ASP A 55 9.57 -20.95 25.76
C ASP A 55 8.32 -20.33 25.11
N ASP A 56 7.23 -21.09 25.03
CA ASP A 56 5.95 -20.62 24.51
C ASP A 56 5.37 -19.50 25.40
N ILE A 57 5.43 -19.64 26.73
CA ILE A 57 4.99 -18.61 27.68
C ILE A 57 5.82 -17.33 27.52
N LEU A 58 7.14 -17.45 27.42
CA LEU A 58 8.04 -16.31 27.24
C LEU A 58 7.78 -15.60 25.92
N THR A 59 7.63 -16.36 24.84
CA THR A 59 7.31 -15.83 23.51
C THR A 59 5.98 -15.08 23.53
N GLN A 60 4.95 -15.66 24.15
CA GLN A 60 3.65 -15.00 24.30
C GLN A 60 3.77 -13.69 25.10
N ALA A 61 4.51 -13.69 26.21
CA ALA A 61 4.71 -12.52 27.04
C ALA A 61 5.42 -11.37 26.28
N VAL A 62 6.45 -11.71 25.51
CA VAL A 62 7.17 -10.74 24.66
C VAL A 62 6.23 -10.14 23.61
N ASN A 63 5.44 -10.96 22.94
CA ASN A 63 4.49 -10.49 21.93
C ASN A 63 3.42 -9.57 22.52
N VAL A 64 2.83 -9.95 23.66
CA VAL A 64 1.86 -9.10 24.37
C VAL A 64 2.47 -7.75 24.77
N GLN A 65 3.72 -7.75 25.24
CA GLN A 65 4.37 -6.49 25.63
C GLN A 65 4.73 -5.63 24.42
N ARG A 66 5.15 -6.26 23.31
CA ARG A 66 5.39 -5.58 22.04
C ARG A 66 4.13 -4.88 21.54
N ASP A 67 3.01 -5.59 21.51
CA ASP A 67 1.72 -5.03 21.06
C ASP A 67 1.30 -3.85 21.93
N LYS A 68 1.49 -3.95 23.26
CA LYS A 68 1.22 -2.83 24.18
C LYS A 68 2.09 -1.61 23.90
N VAL A 69 3.37 -1.82 23.60
CA VAL A 69 4.29 -0.72 23.24
C VAL A 69 3.83 -0.07 21.93
N GLU A 70 3.57 -0.85 20.89
CA GLU A 70 3.11 -0.33 19.59
C GLU A 70 1.79 0.44 19.72
N GLN A 71 0.81 -0.11 20.46
CA GLN A 71 -0.46 0.56 20.75
C GLN A 71 -0.27 1.87 21.52
N TYR A 72 0.61 1.88 22.51
CA TYR A 72 0.87 3.08 23.32
C TYR A 72 1.58 4.17 22.50
N GLU A 73 2.54 3.81 21.65
CA GLU A 73 3.18 4.76 20.74
C GLU A 73 2.20 5.34 19.72
N PHE A 74 1.31 4.51 19.17
CA PHE A 74 0.21 4.96 18.32
C PHE A 74 -0.72 5.93 19.05
N GLN A 75 -1.11 5.63 20.29
CA GLN A 75 -1.95 6.52 21.10
C GLN A 75 -1.28 7.88 21.38
N ILE A 76 0.02 7.89 21.68
CA ILE A 76 0.77 9.14 21.87
C ILE A 76 0.76 9.96 20.58
N ALA A 77 1.07 9.34 19.44
CA ALA A 77 1.08 10.00 18.14
C ALA A 77 -0.31 10.56 17.78
N ASN A 78 -1.36 9.76 17.98
CA ASN A 78 -2.73 10.16 17.70
C ASN A 78 -3.20 11.30 18.62
N LYS A 79 -2.91 11.23 19.92
CA LYS A 79 -3.23 12.31 20.86
C LYS A 79 -2.54 13.62 20.46
N LYS A 80 -1.29 13.54 19.99
CA LYS A 80 -0.55 14.70 19.51
C LYS A 80 -1.16 15.25 18.22
N PHE A 81 -1.54 14.38 17.27
CA PHE A 81 -2.27 14.75 16.05
C PHE A 81 -3.55 15.52 16.39
N GLU A 82 -4.41 14.96 17.24
CA GLU A 82 -5.66 15.61 17.67
C GLU A 82 -5.39 16.95 18.36
N THR A 83 -4.36 17.03 19.21
CA THR A 83 -3.97 18.29 19.85
C THR A 83 -3.58 19.37 18.83
N ILE A 84 -2.76 19.00 17.83
CA ILE A 84 -2.34 19.93 16.77
C ILE A 84 -3.55 20.38 15.96
N LYS A 85 -4.44 19.44 15.61
CA LYS A 85 -5.68 19.72 14.87
C LYS A 85 -6.61 20.64 15.64
N GLU A 86 -6.82 20.39 16.93
CA GLU A 86 -7.62 21.28 17.78
C GLU A 86 -7.07 22.70 17.85
N ILE A 87 -5.74 22.85 17.98
CA ILE A 87 -5.10 24.17 18.03
C ILE A 87 -5.26 24.86 16.67
N PHE A 88 -5.08 24.12 15.58
CA PHE A 88 -5.30 24.62 14.23
C PHE A 88 -6.74 25.09 14.05
N ASP A 89 -7.74 24.27 14.35
CA ASP A 89 -9.16 24.60 14.18
C ASP A 89 -9.55 25.82 15.04
N LYS A 90 -9.03 25.92 16.26
CA LYS A 90 -9.24 27.08 17.14
C LYS A 90 -8.68 28.37 16.52
N ARG A 91 -7.47 28.32 15.96
CA ARG A 91 -6.85 29.48 15.29
C ARG A 91 -7.52 29.79 13.95
N ASN A 92 -7.87 28.78 13.16
CA ASN A 92 -8.51 28.92 11.86
C ASN A 92 -9.83 29.71 11.93
N LYS A 93 -10.55 29.63 13.05
CA LYS A 93 -11.74 30.47 13.29
C LYS A 93 -11.48 31.97 13.21
N ALA A 94 -10.29 32.44 13.59
CA ALA A 94 -9.91 33.85 13.46
C ALA A 94 -9.60 34.25 12.01
N TYR A 95 -9.38 33.26 11.13
CA TYR A 95 -9.12 33.42 9.71
C TYR A 95 -10.29 32.92 8.86
N SER A 96 -11.54 32.95 9.38
CA SER A 96 -12.71 32.37 8.72
C SER A 96 -13.02 32.91 7.31
N GLU A 97 -12.47 34.07 6.96
CA GLU A 97 -12.54 34.67 5.62
C GLU A 97 -11.63 33.97 4.60
N TYR A 98 -10.70 33.13 5.09
CA TYR A 98 -9.72 32.39 4.31
C TYR A 98 -9.98 30.89 4.45
N ASN A 99 -10.03 30.17 3.33
CA ASN A 99 -10.33 28.74 3.32
C ASN A 99 -9.04 27.92 3.52
N PHE A 100 -8.53 27.85 4.76
CA PHE A 100 -7.33 27.08 5.07
C PHE A 100 -7.65 25.64 5.48
N ASP A 101 -7.04 24.68 4.80
CA ASP A 101 -7.14 23.26 5.11
C ASP A 101 -6.02 22.78 6.03
N PHE A 102 -6.34 21.88 6.95
CA PHE A 102 -5.37 21.30 7.89
C PHE A 102 -4.31 20.47 7.17
N ASN A 103 -4.67 19.77 6.09
CA ASN A 103 -3.75 18.89 5.37
C ASN A 103 -2.59 19.66 4.72
N GLU A 104 -2.81 20.93 4.38
CA GLU A 104 -1.78 21.81 3.80
C GLU A 104 -0.74 22.26 4.84
N PHE A 105 -1.18 22.42 6.09
CA PHE A 105 -0.28 22.72 7.20
C PHE A 105 0.42 21.47 7.72
N TYR A 106 -0.30 20.35 7.78
CA TYR A 106 0.15 19.14 8.45
C TYR A 106 1.38 18.50 7.81
N LYS A 107 2.34 18.11 8.65
CA LYS A 107 3.55 17.39 8.25
C LYS A 107 3.71 16.17 9.15
N THR A 108 4.04 15.01 8.58
CA THR A 108 4.24 13.75 9.33
C THR A 108 5.29 13.89 10.45
N GLN A 109 6.33 14.70 10.22
CA GLN A 109 7.36 15.01 11.22
C GLN A 109 6.83 15.65 12.51
N PHE A 110 5.65 16.27 12.48
CA PHE A 110 5.03 16.84 13.66
C PHE A 110 4.69 15.78 14.71
N LEU A 111 4.50 14.52 14.32
CA LEU A 111 4.24 13.43 15.25
C LEU A 111 5.51 12.91 15.95
N ASN A 112 6.71 13.30 15.48
CA ASN A 112 7.97 12.89 16.09
C ASN A 112 8.06 13.37 17.54
N LYS A 113 8.53 12.49 18.44
CA LYS A 113 8.68 12.79 19.88
C LYS A 113 9.56 14.02 20.15
N THR A 114 10.56 14.25 19.29
CA THR A 114 11.50 15.38 19.41
C THR A 114 10.94 16.71 18.90
N TYR A 115 9.88 16.70 18.11
CA TYR A 115 9.27 17.92 17.56
C TYR A 115 8.33 18.54 18.60
N LYS A 116 8.75 19.62 19.25
CA LYS A 116 7.98 20.24 20.34
C LYS A 116 6.74 20.95 19.80
N LEU A 117 5.66 20.93 20.59
CA LEU A 117 4.39 21.58 20.24
C LEU A 117 4.57 23.09 20.03
N ASP A 118 5.37 23.76 20.87
CA ASP A 118 5.67 25.20 20.74
C ASP A 118 6.23 25.56 19.36
N LYS A 119 7.08 24.70 18.80
CA LYS A 119 7.65 24.91 17.45
C LYS A 119 6.58 24.74 16.37
N ILE A 120 5.67 23.78 16.53
CA ILE A 120 4.54 23.56 15.63
C ILE A 120 3.62 24.78 15.66
N GLU A 121 3.35 25.33 16.84
CA GLU A 121 2.52 26.53 16.97
C GLU A 121 3.13 27.76 16.31
N LEU A 122 4.46 27.95 16.42
CA LEU A 122 5.15 29.02 15.69
C LEU A 122 5.03 28.83 14.17
N GLU A 123 5.32 27.62 13.66
CA GLU A 123 5.12 27.31 12.24
C GLU A 123 3.67 27.48 11.79
N MET A 124 2.71 27.24 12.67
CA MET A 124 1.29 27.41 12.39
C MET A 124 0.92 28.88 12.24
N VAL A 125 1.44 29.75 13.12
CA VAL A 125 1.26 31.20 12.99
C VAL A 125 1.89 31.70 11.70
N ASP A 126 3.12 31.29 11.41
CA ASP A 126 3.80 31.66 10.16
C ASP A 126 3.01 31.17 8.93
N PHE A 127 2.46 29.95 8.97
CA PHE A 127 1.61 29.42 7.90
C PHE A 127 0.40 30.32 7.65
N PHE A 128 -0.37 30.66 8.70
CA PHE A 128 -1.57 31.49 8.56
C PHE A 128 -1.24 32.89 8.03
N GLU A 129 -0.23 33.55 8.57
CA GLU A 129 0.13 34.91 8.12
C GLU A 129 0.69 34.92 6.70
N ASN A 130 1.54 33.97 6.33
CA ASN A 130 2.06 33.87 4.97
C ASN A 130 0.93 33.61 3.96
N LYS A 131 0.04 32.66 4.25
CA LYS A 131 -1.07 32.33 3.34
C LYS A 131 -2.08 33.47 3.22
N LYS A 132 -2.37 34.16 4.33
CA LYS A 132 -3.16 35.39 4.30
C LYS A 132 -2.52 36.43 3.40
N GLN A 133 -1.22 36.71 3.54
CA GLN A 133 -0.51 37.69 2.71
C GLN A 133 -0.52 37.31 1.23
N GLU A 134 -0.30 36.03 0.89
CA GLU A 134 -0.39 35.54 -0.48
C GLU A 134 -1.78 35.79 -1.08
N ILE A 135 -2.85 35.44 -0.35
CA ILE A 135 -4.24 35.64 -0.81
C ILE A 135 -4.55 37.13 -0.98
N GLU A 136 -4.19 37.97 -0.02
CA GLU A 136 -4.37 39.42 -0.12
C GLU A 136 -3.61 40.01 -1.31
N THR A 137 -2.41 39.49 -1.61
CA THR A 137 -1.66 39.92 -2.78
C THR A 137 -2.35 39.49 -4.07
N ILE A 138 -2.84 38.24 -4.15
CA ILE A 138 -3.57 37.75 -5.32
C ILE A 138 -4.82 38.60 -5.59
N LYS A 139 -5.54 39.02 -4.53
CA LYS A 139 -6.73 39.89 -4.66
C LYS A 139 -6.43 41.24 -5.33
N THR A 140 -5.18 41.70 -5.34
CA THR A 140 -4.77 42.94 -6.02
C THR A 140 -4.48 42.77 -7.52
N LEU A 141 -4.40 41.54 -8.01
CA LEU A 141 -4.07 41.22 -9.40
C LEU A 141 -5.30 41.24 -10.32
N GLU A 142 -5.07 41.44 -11.62
CA GLU A 142 -6.10 41.22 -12.64
C GLU A 142 -6.48 39.73 -12.70
N ASN A 143 -7.78 39.43 -12.87
CA ASN A 143 -8.32 38.06 -12.86
C ASN A 143 -8.11 37.33 -11.51
N ALA A 144 -8.15 38.08 -10.40
CA ALA A 144 -7.96 37.57 -9.04
C ALA A 144 -8.81 36.32 -8.73
N ASP A 145 -10.08 36.29 -9.14
CA ASP A 145 -10.97 35.15 -8.86
C ASP A 145 -10.47 33.85 -9.50
N ASP A 146 -10.06 33.90 -10.78
CA ASP A 146 -9.52 32.73 -11.49
C ASP A 146 -8.19 32.28 -10.87
N ILE A 147 -7.34 33.23 -10.46
CA ILE A 147 -6.06 32.93 -9.81
C ILE A 147 -6.28 32.33 -8.42
N LEU A 148 -7.26 32.81 -7.65
CA LEU A 148 -7.61 32.26 -6.34
C LEU A 148 -8.14 30.83 -6.46
N VAL A 149 -9.02 30.56 -7.42
CA VAL A 149 -9.53 29.20 -7.67
C VAL A 149 -8.36 28.25 -7.98
N GLU A 150 -7.47 28.64 -8.89
CA GLU A 150 -6.29 27.86 -9.23
C GLU A 150 -5.35 27.67 -8.03
N TYR A 151 -5.19 28.71 -7.21
CA TYR A 151 -4.37 28.70 -6.00
C TYR A 151 -4.90 27.70 -4.94
N TYR A 152 -6.20 27.69 -4.68
CA TYR A 152 -6.80 26.76 -3.71
C TYR A 152 -6.81 25.30 -4.20
N ILE A 153 -6.97 25.07 -5.51
CA ILE A 153 -7.05 23.72 -6.08
C ILE A 153 -5.66 23.09 -6.24
N ASN A 154 -4.64 23.87 -6.61
CA ASN A 154 -3.34 23.35 -7.01
C ASN A 154 -2.23 23.58 -5.97
N GLY A 155 -2.58 23.43 -4.68
CA GLY A 155 -1.61 23.33 -3.59
C GLY A 155 -1.02 24.66 -3.13
N TYR A 156 -1.82 25.74 -3.15
CA TYR A 156 -1.51 27.04 -2.54
C TYR A 156 -0.17 27.63 -3.01
N ASN A 157 0.16 27.48 -4.29
CA ASN A 157 1.35 28.07 -4.89
C ASN A 157 0.96 29.30 -5.74
N MET A 158 1.21 30.48 -5.20
CA MET A 158 0.85 31.76 -5.84
C MET A 158 1.49 31.92 -7.22
N SER A 159 2.79 31.63 -7.37
CA SER A 159 3.49 31.78 -8.65
C SER A 159 2.94 30.85 -9.73
N ASN A 160 2.66 29.61 -9.38
CA ASN A 160 2.08 28.64 -10.32
C ASN A 160 0.68 29.05 -10.73
N ALA A 161 -0.16 29.46 -9.77
CA ALA A 161 -1.53 29.88 -10.05
C ALA A 161 -1.59 31.06 -11.03
N ILE A 162 -0.78 32.10 -10.77
CA ILE A 162 -0.68 33.28 -11.65
C ILE A 162 -0.24 32.87 -13.06
N ASN A 163 0.81 32.05 -13.16
CA ASN A 163 1.34 31.61 -14.45
C ASN A 163 0.33 30.76 -15.25
N THR A 164 -0.41 29.88 -14.58
CA THR A 164 -1.41 29.05 -15.25
C THR A 164 -2.55 29.88 -15.80
N VAL A 165 -3.09 30.81 -15.01
CA VAL A 165 -4.20 31.67 -15.45
C VAL A 165 -3.75 32.60 -16.58
N ASN A 166 -2.58 33.24 -16.44
CA ASN A 166 -2.05 34.11 -17.49
C ASN A 166 -1.86 33.37 -18.82
N LYS A 167 -1.31 32.14 -18.79
CA LYS A 167 -1.19 31.30 -19.99
C LYS A 167 -2.55 30.98 -20.62
N ARG A 168 -3.56 30.65 -19.81
CA ARG A 168 -4.92 30.37 -20.31
C ARG A 168 -5.51 31.60 -21.01
N ILE A 169 -5.31 32.78 -20.44
CA ILE A 169 -5.77 34.06 -21.01
C ILE A 169 -5.03 34.37 -22.31
N GLU A 170 -3.71 34.20 -22.36
CA GLU A 170 -2.90 34.40 -23.57
C GLU A 170 -3.34 33.48 -24.71
N VAL A 171 -3.55 32.19 -24.42
CA VAL A 171 -4.05 31.21 -25.41
C VAL A 171 -5.43 31.62 -25.92
N ALA A 172 -6.35 32.00 -25.03
CA ALA A 172 -7.68 32.45 -25.44
C ALA A 172 -7.63 33.70 -26.35
N LYS A 173 -6.80 34.69 -25.99
CA LYS A 173 -6.58 35.89 -26.82
C LYS A 173 -6.00 35.54 -28.19
N ASN A 174 -5.00 34.65 -28.24
CA ASN A 174 -4.37 34.23 -29.50
C ASN A 174 -5.37 33.49 -30.41
N LEU A 175 -6.19 32.60 -29.86
CA LEU A 175 -7.24 31.90 -30.61
C LEU A 175 -8.31 32.85 -31.16
N GLU A 176 -8.70 33.87 -30.40
CA GLU A 176 -9.63 34.89 -30.88
C GLU A 176 -9.02 35.73 -32.03
N ILE A 177 -7.74 36.08 -31.93
CA ILE A 177 -7.02 36.81 -32.98
C ILE A 177 -6.97 35.96 -34.25
N GLU A 178 -6.67 34.66 -34.15
CA GLU A 178 -6.65 33.75 -35.28
C GLU A 178 -8.04 33.57 -35.93
N ARG A 179 -9.11 33.47 -35.14
CA ARG A 179 -10.48 33.41 -35.65
C ARG A 179 -10.92 34.68 -36.38
N LYS A 180 -10.36 35.84 -36.02
CA LYS A 180 -10.66 37.14 -36.63
C LYS A 180 -9.78 37.47 -37.83
N LYS A 181 -8.75 36.66 -38.15
CA LYS A 181 -8.00 36.81 -39.41
C LYS A 181 -8.92 36.42 -40.58
N PRO A 182 -9.09 37.28 -41.60
CA PRO A 182 -9.82 36.91 -42.82
C PRO A 182 -9.21 35.65 -43.44
N LEU A 183 -10.05 34.74 -43.92
CA LEU A 183 -9.65 33.58 -44.73
C LEU A 183 -9.11 34.06 -46.09
N GLU A 184 -7.94 34.70 -46.11
CA GLU A 184 -7.17 34.90 -47.33
C GLU A 184 -6.33 33.65 -47.60
N GLN A 185 -6.99 32.59 -48.03
CA GLN A 185 -6.36 31.60 -48.89
C GLN A 185 -7.17 31.51 -50.18
N PRO A 186 -6.58 31.77 -51.36
CA PRO A 186 -7.28 31.59 -52.62
C PRO A 186 -7.59 30.10 -52.79
N ARG A 187 -8.87 29.76 -52.78
CA ARG A 187 -9.36 28.44 -53.19
C ARG A 187 -8.92 28.22 -54.64
N GLN A 188 -7.94 27.35 -54.87
CA GLN A 188 -7.68 26.87 -56.22
C GLN A 188 -8.90 26.05 -56.70
N PRO A 189 -9.41 26.27 -57.92
CA PRO A 189 -10.59 25.57 -58.39
C PRO A 189 -10.28 24.09 -58.65
N ILE A 190 -11.05 23.24 -57.98
CA ILE A 190 -11.07 21.78 -58.17
C ILE A 190 -11.56 21.49 -59.59
N LYS A 191 -10.73 20.86 -60.43
CA LYS A 191 -11.17 20.21 -61.67
C LYS A 191 -11.88 18.91 -61.30
N ILE A 192 -13.16 18.79 -61.65
CA ILE A 192 -13.96 17.58 -61.46
C ILE A 192 -13.84 16.73 -62.72
N GLU A 193 -13.12 15.62 -62.65
CA GLU A 193 -13.26 14.48 -63.56
C GLU A 193 -14.08 13.37 -62.87
N PRO A 194 -14.90 12.61 -63.61
CA PRO A 194 -15.92 11.74 -63.04
C PRO A 194 -15.34 10.51 -62.29
N MET A 195 -15.98 10.21 -61.16
CA MET A 195 -15.66 9.18 -60.18
C MET A 195 -15.46 7.77 -60.76
N GLN A 196 -14.33 7.14 -60.41
CA GLN A 196 -14.27 5.69 -60.23
C GLN A 196 -14.36 5.36 -58.74
N PRO A 197 -15.11 4.32 -58.31
CA PRO A 197 -15.34 4.05 -56.91
C PRO A 197 -14.16 3.28 -56.31
N THR A 198 -13.33 3.96 -55.51
CA THR A 198 -12.30 3.31 -54.72
C THR A 198 -12.44 3.70 -53.24
N GLN A 199 -12.94 2.72 -52.49
CA GLN A 199 -12.79 2.44 -51.06
C GLN A 199 -12.64 3.62 -50.09
N VAL A 200 -13.67 3.79 -49.27
CA VAL A 200 -13.70 4.66 -48.10
C VAL A 200 -12.64 4.21 -47.08
N GLU A 201 -11.54 4.96 -46.98
CA GLU A 201 -10.64 4.91 -45.82
C GLU A 201 -11.42 5.38 -44.58
N LYS A 202 -11.57 4.46 -43.63
CA LYS A 202 -12.12 4.74 -42.31
C LYS A 202 -11.10 5.54 -41.51
N GLN A 203 -11.57 6.60 -40.88
CA GLN A 203 -10.84 7.39 -39.89
C GLN A 203 -10.33 6.46 -38.78
N GLU A 204 -9.01 6.38 -38.60
CA GLU A 204 -8.39 5.73 -37.44
C GLU A 204 -8.74 6.52 -36.18
N GLN A 205 -9.57 5.93 -35.33
CA GLN A 205 -9.73 6.35 -33.95
C GLN A 205 -8.52 5.81 -33.16
N ASP A 206 -7.74 6.71 -32.56
CA ASP A 206 -6.64 6.38 -31.64
C ASP A 206 -7.17 5.47 -30.52
N THR A 207 -6.94 4.16 -30.66
CA THR A 207 -7.38 3.16 -29.69
C THR A 207 -6.19 2.81 -28.81
N LEU A 208 -6.25 3.16 -27.52
CA LEU A 208 -5.22 2.84 -26.52
C LEU A 208 -5.55 1.50 -25.84
N VAL A 209 -4.59 0.57 -25.84
CA VAL A 209 -4.71 -0.74 -25.17
C VAL A 209 -4.07 -0.67 -23.78
N ILE A 210 -4.83 -1.01 -22.74
CA ILE A 210 -4.37 -1.04 -21.34
C ILE A 210 -4.45 -2.49 -20.82
N GLU A 211 -3.33 -3.05 -20.35
CA GLU A 211 -3.29 -4.39 -19.75
C GLU A 211 -3.54 -4.31 -18.24
N ILE A 212 -4.59 -5.00 -17.76
CA ILE A 212 -4.97 -5.04 -16.33
C ILE A 212 -4.73 -6.45 -15.79
N LYS A 213 -3.89 -6.57 -14.77
CA LYS A 213 -3.62 -7.85 -14.08
C LYS A 213 -4.39 -7.95 -12.76
N GLY A 214 -5.29 -8.94 -12.67
CA GLY A 214 -6.07 -9.28 -11.47
C GLY A 214 -7.56 -8.98 -11.61
N ALA A 215 -8.42 -9.95 -11.24
CA ALA A 215 -9.86 -9.91 -11.49
C ALA A 215 -10.59 -8.75 -10.79
N GLU A 216 -10.17 -8.39 -9.57
CA GLU A 216 -10.78 -7.30 -8.79
C GLU A 216 -10.51 -5.91 -9.42
N LYS A 217 -9.38 -5.76 -10.13
CA LYS A 217 -8.99 -4.50 -10.77
C LYS A 217 -9.75 -4.23 -12.07
N ILE A 218 -10.29 -5.27 -12.71
CA ILE A 218 -11.12 -5.14 -13.90
C ILE A 218 -12.43 -4.41 -13.58
N ALA A 219 -13.02 -4.68 -12.40
CA ALA A 219 -14.25 -4.01 -11.97
C ALA A 219 -14.03 -2.49 -11.75
N LEU A 220 -12.94 -2.13 -11.07
CA LEU A 220 -12.56 -0.73 -10.86
C LEU A 220 -12.28 0.01 -12.18
N ALA A 221 -11.62 -0.64 -13.13
CA ALA A 221 -11.34 -0.04 -14.44
C ALA A 221 -12.63 0.19 -15.25
N LYS A 222 -13.57 -0.74 -15.25
CA LYS A 222 -14.88 -0.56 -15.91
C LYS A 222 -15.66 0.61 -15.30
N MET A 223 -15.73 0.68 -13.98
CA MET A 223 -16.40 1.79 -13.29
C MET A 223 -15.79 3.15 -13.65
N LEU A 224 -14.46 3.24 -13.73
CA LEU A 224 -13.77 4.46 -14.12
C LEU A 224 -14.10 4.86 -15.57
N LEU A 225 -14.08 3.91 -16.51
CA LEU A 225 -14.35 4.18 -17.93
C LEU A 225 -15.81 4.59 -18.17
N GLU A 226 -16.76 3.91 -17.51
CA GLU A 226 -18.19 4.24 -17.58
C GLU A 226 -18.47 5.62 -16.98
N SER A 227 -17.88 5.96 -15.83
CA SER A 227 -18.08 7.25 -15.17
C SER A 227 -17.61 8.45 -16.01
N ASN A 228 -16.60 8.22 -16.87
CA ASN A 228 -16.05 9.23 -17.78
C ASN A 228 -16.64 9.15 -19.20
N LYS A 229 -17.64 8.30 -19.44
CA LYS A 229 -18.26 8.08 -20.76
C LYS A 229 -17.23 7.72 -21.85
N ILE A 230 -16.25 6.91 -21.49
CA ILE A 230 -15.22 6.42 -22.41
C ILE A 230 -15.69 5.06 -22.94
N ASP A 231 -15.84 4.96 -24.26
CA ASP A 231 -16.16 3.70 -24.92
C ASP A 231 -14.97 2.74 -24.82
N TYR A 232 -15.22 1.50 -24.37
CA TYR A 232 -14.19 0.49 -24.23
C TYR A 232 -14.67 -0.86 -24.78
N THR A 233 -13.71 -1.69 -25.23
CA THR A 233 -13.94 -3.08 -25.62
C THR A 233 -12.97 -3.96 -24.85
N VAL A 234 -13.47 -5.03 -24.25
CA VAL A 234 -12.62 -6.04 -23.58
C VAL A 234 -12.27 -7.09 -24.64
N LEU A 235 -10.97 -7.22 -24.93
CA LEU A 235 -10.42 -8.27 -25.80
C LEU A 235 -10.19 -9.58 -25.03
#